data_AF-A0A2W7NDY9-F1
#
_entry.id   AF-A0A2W7NDY9-F1
#
_cell.length_a   1.000
_cell.length_b   1.000
_cell.length_c   1.000
_cell.angle_alpha   90.00
_cell.angle_beta   90.00
_cell.angle_gamma   90.00
#
_symmetry.space_group_name_H-M   'P 1'
#
loop_
_entity.id
_entity.type
_entity.pdbx_description
1 polymer ?
#
loop_
_entity_poly.entity_id
_entity_poly.type
_entity_poly.pdbx_seq_one_letter_code
_entity_poly.pdbx_strand_id
1 'polypeptide(L)'
;MKKMRQCYLFLSGIVFLIVTGCQDSENETATNRRLNDFQMKVNQELWLPSIVDNDTCCKSFKCSYSLLDDTPFYTVTAYRGLQSSAELNSDNIFRLQIMNVREKGIYPISDAYGDFTSYARFIDNSGDIQKVYLNDRLNYSSVEIFEILPIEGSLQKGIHGKFSGILFNTANRNDSIVIKDCDFYFERVNWSDFNQYSQN
;
A
#
# COMPACT_ATOMS: atom_id res chain seq x y z
N MET A 1 -46.02 -53.14 -55.72
CA MET A 1 -44.78 -53.65 -56.35
C MET A 1 -43.65 -52.65 -56.11
N LYS A 2 -42.50 -53.15 -55.60
CA LYS A 2 -41.12 -52.59 -55.60
C LYS A 2 -40.84 -51.34 -54.72
N LYS A 3 -40.14 -51.58 -53.58
CA LYS A 3 -38.73 -51.23 -53.24
C LYS A 3 -38.58 -49.78 -52.73
N MET A 4 -38.43 -49.50 -51.42
CA MET A 4 -37.29 -49.75 -50.51
C MET A 4 -35.98 -49.09 -51.00
N ARG A 5 -35.58 -47.96 -50.40
CA ARG A 5 -34.32 -47.76 -49.63
C ARG A 5 -33.88 -46.29 -49.47
N GLN A 6 -33.50 -46.00 -48.20
CA GLN A 6 -32.31 -45.25 -47.74
C GLN A 6 -32.22 -43.76 -48.09
N CYS A 7 -32.31 -42.86 -47.09
CA CYS A 7 -31.32 -42.51 -46.06
C CYS A 7 -30.36 -41.42 -46.53
N TYR A 8 -30.20 -40.46 -45.62
CA TYR A 8 -29.24 -39.36 -45.55
C TYR A 8 -29.66 -38.03 -46.17
N LEU A 9 -29.33 -37.01 -45.38
CA LEU A 9 -29.45 -35.57 -45.63
C LEU A 9 -30.88 -35.09 -45.31
N PHE A 10 -31.18 -34.49 -44.17
CA PHE A 10 -30.49 -33.33 -43.64
C PHE A 10 -30.63 -33.29 -42.11
N LEU A 11 -29.60 -33.80 -41.44
CA LEU A 11 -29.33 -33.60 -40.02
C LEU A 11 -28.77 -32.18 -39.83
N SER A 12 -29.53 -31.14 -40.23
CA SER A 12 -29.09 -29.73 -40.13
C SER A 12 -30.07 -28.84 -39.36
N GLY A 13 -31.14 -29.42 -38.78
CA GLY A 13 -32.18 -28.66 -38.09
C GLY A 13 -32.01 -28.58 -36.57
N ILE A 14 -31.02 -29.25 -35.97
CA ILE A 14 -30.88 -29.36 -34.49
C ILE A 14 -29.56 -28.74 -33.99
N VAL A 15 -28.80 -28.05 -34.84
CA VAL A 15 -27.63 -27.26 -34.39
C VAL A 15 -28.00 -25.78 -34.16
N PHE A 16 -29.20 -25.35 -34.56
CA PHE A 16 -29.67 -23.96 -34.38
C PHE A 16 -30.39 -23.70 -33.05
N LEU A 17 -30.18 -24.56 -32.05
CA LEU A 17 -30.69 -24.42 -30.67
C LEU A 17 -29.55 -24.38 -29.62
N ILE A 18 -28.38 -23.88 -30.01
CA ILE A 18 -27.30 -23.49 -29.08
C ILE A 18 -26.74 -22.12 -29.50
N VAL A 19 -27.65 -21.16 -29.75
CA VAL A 19 -27.29 -19.74 -29.77
C VAL A 19 -28.36 -18.96 -29.00
N THR A 20 -28.77 -19.48 -27.83
CA THR A 20 -29.01 -18.56 -26.72
C THR A 20 -27.63 -18.06 -26.33
N GLY A 21 -27.20 -17.00 -27.00
CA GLY A 21 -26.08 -16.21 -26.53
C GLY A 21 -26.37 -15.89 -25.07
N CYS A 22 -25.55 -16.46 -24.18
CA CYS A 22 -24.96 -15.60 -23.17
C CYS A 22 -24.49 -14.38 -23.96
N GLN A 23 -25.25 -13.29 -23.86
CA GLN A 23 -24.61 -12.00 -23.99
C GLN A 23 -23.48 -12.09 -22.99
N ASP A 24 -22.27 -12.23 -23.51
CA ASP A 24 -21.06 -11.82 -22.84
C ASP A 24 -21.31 -10.34 -22.54
N SER A 25 -22.01 -10.07 -21.45
CA SER A 25 -21.83 -8.84 -20.71
C SER A 25 -20.34 -8.84 -20.45
N GLU A 26 -19.68 -7.97 -21.18
CA GLU A 26 -18.25 -7.73 -21.11
C GLU A 26 -17.81 -7.94 -19.67
N ASN A 27 -16.81 -8.80 -19.53
CA ASN A 27 -15.91 -8.83 -18.40
C ASN A 27 -15.42 -7.40 -18.10
N GLU A 28 -16.23 -6.60 -17.43
CA GLU A 28 -15.70 -5.90 -16.27
C GLU A 28 -15.40 -7.01 -15.28
N THR A 29 -14.23 -7.64 -15.43
CA THR A 29 -13.44 -7.96 -14.25
C THR A 29 -13.58 -6.72 -13.39
N ALA A 30 -14.43 -6.79 -12.37
CA ALA A 30 -14.51 -5.79 -11.34
C ALA A 30 -13.05 -5.60 -10.96
N THR A 31 -12.44 -4.53 -11.45
CA THR A 31 -11.08 -4.17 -11.08
C THR A 31 -11.20 -4.11 -9.59
N ASN A 32 -10.60 -5.10 -8.93
CA ASN A 32 -10.61 -5.23 -7.50
C ASN A 32 -9.86 -3.99 -7.06
N ARG A 33 -10.61 -2.89 -6.87
CA ARG A 33 -10.07 -1.54 -6.74
C ARG A 33 -9.15 -1.67 -5.56
N ARG A 34 -7.85 -1.52 -5.79
CA ARG A 34 -6.86 -1.70 -4.73
C ARG A 34 -7.26 -0.74 -3.62
N LEU A 35 -7.83 -1.30 -2.55
CA LEU A 35 -7.94 -0.63 -1.27
C LEU A 35 -6.51 -0.27 -0.85
N ASN A 36 -6.37 0.72 0.03
CA ASN A 36 -5.06 1.11 0.53
C ASN A 36 -4.23 -0.13 0.89
N ASP A 37 -2.95 -0.12 0.56
CA ASP A 37 -2.06 -1.25 0.80
C ASP A 37 -0.69 -0.79 1.27
N PHE A 38 -0.05 -1.66 2.05
CA PHE A 38 1.27 -1.44 2.58
C PHE A 38 1.96 -2.79 2.79
N GLN A 39 3.19 -2.90 2.29
CA GLN A 39 4.07 -4.02 2.55
C GLN A 39 5.53 -3.57 2.50
N MET A 40 6.41 -4.26 3.21
CA MET A 40 7.85 -4.01 3.10
C MET A 40 8.66 -5.26 3.39
N LYS A 41 9.97 -5.21 3.12
CA LYS A 41 10.93 -6.20 3.60
C LYS A 41 11.91 -5.55 4.56
N VAL A 42 12.10 -6.16 5.73
CA VAL A 42 13.13 -5.79 6.70
C VAL A 42 14.18 -6.90 6.68
N ASN A 43 15.43 -6.57 6.33
CA ASN A 43 16.50 -7.57 6.23
C ASN A 43 16.15 -8.78 5.34
N GLN A 44 15.44 -8.52 4.22
CA GLN A 44 14.91 -9.52 3.26
C GLN A 44 13.68 -10.32 3.73
N GLU A 45 13.28 -10.21 4.99
CA GLU A 45 12.07 -10.85 5.50
C GLU A 45 10.83 -9.99 5.21
N LEU A 46 9.77 -10.63 4.71
CA LEU A 46 8.50 -9.95 4.48
C LEU A 46 7.94 -9.44 5.82
N TRP A 47 7.65 -8.15 5.85
CA TRP A 47 7.03 -7.46 6.96
C TRP A 47 5.68 -6.91 6.48
N LEU A 48 4.63 -7.30 7.18
CA LEU A 48 3.28 -6.85 6.92
C LEU A 48 2.72 -6.17 8.18
N PRO A 49 1.90 -5.13 8.02
CA PRO A 49 1.15 -4.57 9.14
C PRO A 49 0.20 -5.63 9.73
N SER A 50 -0.13 -5.49 11.00
CA SER A 50 -1.06 -6.40 11.67
C SER A 50 -2.49 -6.23 11.15
N ILE A 51 -3.22 -7.33 11.17
CA ILE A 51 -4.68 -7.36 10.98
C ILE A 51 -5.33 -6.74 12.23
N VAL A 52 -6.36 -5.90 12.06
CA VAL A 52 -7.12 -5.28 13.16
C VAL A 52 -8.37 -6.11 13.42
N ASP A 53 -8.67 -6.43 14.68
CA ASP A 53 -9.91 -7.09 15.12
C ASP A 53 -10.29 -8.39 14.36
N ASN A 54 -9.29 -9.14 13.88
CA ASN A 54 -9.43 -10.33 13.00
C ASN A 54 -10.08 -10.06 11.64
N ASP A 55 -10.32 -8.80 11.27
CA ASP A 55 -10.81 -8.41 9.96
C ASP A 55 -9.63 -8.31 8.99
N THR A 56 -9.45 -9.33 8.13
CA THR A 56 -8.36 -9.38 7.13
C THR A 56 -8.34 -8.17 6.19
N CYS A 57 -9.46 -7.44 6.07
CA CYS A 57 -9.56 -6.24 5.28
C CYS A 57 -8.97 -5.02 5.99
N CYS A 58 -8.75 -5.08 7.31
CA CYS A 58 -8.24 -3.99 8.12
C CYS A 58 -6.82 -4.26 8.55
N LYS A 59 -5.89 -3.50 7.97
CA LYS A 59 -4.47 -3.54 8.36
C LYS A 59 -4.11 -2.28 9.15
N SER A 60 -3.21 -2.40 10.12
CA SER A 60 -2.77 -1.30 10.98
C SER A 60 -1.70 -0.44 10.29
N PHE A 61 -2.11 0.30 9.27
CA PHE A 61 -1.31 1.34 8.65
C PHE A 61 -2.16 2.57 8.36
N LYS A 62 -1.53 3.74 8.26
CA LYS A 62 -2.19 5.01 7.94
C LYS A 62 -1.26 5.88 7.10
N CYS A 63 -1.85 6.75 6.29
CA CYS A 63 -1.16 7.89 5.70
C CYS A 63 -1.77 9.17 6.29
N SER A 64 -1.05 10.29 6.22
CA SER A 64 -1.62 11.62 6.43
C SER A 64 -1.03 12.57 5.40
N TYR A 65 -1.86 13.50 4.92
CA TYR A 65 -1.44 14.63 4.10
C TYR A 65 -1.52 15.89 4.94
N SER A 66 -0.51 16.74 4.85
CA SER A 66 -0.47 18.00 5.59
C SER A 66 0.30 19.07 4.81
N LEU A 67 0.11 20.32 5.21
CA LEU A 67 0.79 21.48 4.66
C LEU A 67 1.54 22.20 5.76
N LEU A 68 2.80 22.53 5.49
CA LEU A 68 3.61 23.43 6.30
C LEU A 68 4.07 24.57 5.40
N ASP A 69 3.65 25.81 5.66
CA ASP A 69 4.02 26.98 4.84
C ASP A 69 3.86 26.69 3.33
N ASP A 70 2.67 26.19 2.94
CA ASP A 70 2.32 25.76 1.56
C ASP A 70 3.19 24.65 0.96
N THR A 71 3.96 23.96 1.79
CA THR A 71 4.76 22.79 1.43
C THR A 71 4.00 21.51 1.78
N PRO A 72 3.54 20.73 0.78
CA PRO A 72 2.83 19.48 1.03
C PRO A 72 3.80 18.43 1.55
N PHE A 73 3.36 17.66 2.56
CA PHE A 73 4.09 16.51 3.03
C PHE A 73 3.17 15.36 3.39
N TYR A 74 3.73 14.16 3.31
CA TYR A 74 3.05 12.92 3.63
C TYR A 74 3.73 12.23 4.81
N THR A 75 2.93 11.66 5.71
CA THR A 75 3.43 10.73 6.73
C THR A 75 2.76 9.37 6.55
N VAL A 76 3.55 8.34 6.27
CA VAL A 76 3.12 6.94 6.24
C VAL A 76 3.54 6.29 7.55
N THR A 77 2.62 5.61 8.21
CA THR A 77 2.90 4.86 9.44
C THR A 77 2.29 3.47 9.36
N ALA A 78 3.04 2.45 9.76
CA ALA A 78 2.58 1.06 9.80
C ALA A 78 3.00 0.38 11.12
N TYR A 79 2.17 -0.53 11.62
CA TYR A 79 2.33 -1.17 12.92
C TYR A 79 2.29 -2.70 12.81
N ARG A 80 3.14 -3.40 13.57
CA ARG A 80 3.05 -4.85 13.82
C ARG A 80 2.65 -5.02 15.29
N GLY A 81 1.36 -5.14 15.55
CA GLY A 81 0.74 -5.24 16.86
C GLY A 81 -0.80 -5.25 16.77
N LEU A 82 -1.44 -6.16 17.51
CA LEU A 82 -2.89 -6.27 17.67
C LEU A 82 -3.33 -5.46 18.90
N GLN A 83 -3.50 -4.14 18.80
CA GLN A 83 -4.33 -3.43 19.78
C GLN A 83 -4.73 -2.04 19.30
N SER A 84 -6.00 -1.73 19.50
CA SER A 84 -6.71 -0.48 19.22
C SER A 84 -6.22 0.74 20.02
N SER A 85 -5.11 0.63 20.75
CA SER A 85 -4.51 1.70 21.54
C SER A 85 -3.07 1.99 21.08
N ALA A 86 -2.96 2.93 20.14
CA ALA A 86 -1.89 3.92 19.97
C ALA A 86 -0.44 3.51 20.29
N GLU A 87 0.38 3.48 19.23
CA GLU A 87 1.81 3.88 19.10
C GLU A 87 2.88 3.39 20.10
N LEU A 88 2.57 2.97 21.32
CA LEU A 88 3.55 2.65 22.37
C LEU A 88 3.69 1.14 22.61
N ASN A 89 2.67 0.34 22.28
CA ASN A 89 2.64 -1.10 22.59
C ASN A 89 2.76 -2.02 21.35
N SER A 90 3.10 -1.48 20.18
CA SER A 90 3.31 -2.30 18.99
C SER A 90 4.72 -2.89 18.99
N ASP A 91 4.84 -4.19 18.68
CA ASP A 91 6.13 -4.88 18.59
C ASP A 91 7.07 -4.19 17.60
N ASN A 92 6.55 -3.76 16.44
CA ASN A 92 7.31 -2.96 15.50
C ASN A 92 6.51 -1.81 14.92
N ILE A 93 7.18 -0.68 14.68
CA ILE A 93 6.56 0.51 14.09
C ILE A 93 7.45 1.03 12.98
N PHE A 94 6.89 1.22 11.79
CA PHE A 94 7.53 1.94 10.70
C PHE A 94 6.87 3.31 10.51
N ARG A 95 7.68 4.34 10.28
CA ARG A 95 7.22 5.69 9.95
C ARG A 95 8.10 6.30 8.87
N LEU A 96 7.48 6.84 7.82
CA LEU A 96 8.12 7.55 6.72
C LEU A 96 7.46 8.92 6.56
N GLN A 97 8.25 10.00 6.64
CA GLN A 97 7.81 11.35 6.33
C GLN A 97 8.49 11.80 5.03
N ILE A 98 7.70 12.35 4.11
CA ILE A 98 8.15 12.78 2.79
C ILE A 98 7.73 14.23 2.59
N MET A 99 8.69 15.14 2.62
CA MET A 99 8.47 16.57 2.47
C MET A 99 8.42 16.99 1.01
N ASN A 100 7.69 18.08 0.74
CA ASN A 100 7.63 18.77 -0.55
C ASN A 100 7.18 17.89 -1.74
N VAL A 101 6.24 16.97 -1.50
CA VAL A 101 5.71 16.08 -2.56
C VAL A 101 4.69 16.83 -3.42
N ARG A 102 5.15 17.37 -4.55
CA ARG A 102 4.31 18.16 -5.48
C ARG A 102 3.95 17.39 -6.75
N GLU A 103 4.81 16.47 -7.17
CA GLU A 103 4.67 15.67 -8.39
C GLU A 103 5.23 14.25 -8.21
N LYS A 104 5.04 13.40 -9.21
CA LYS A 104 5.73 12.09 -9.25
C LYS A 104 7.23 12.30 -9.37
N GLY A 105 8.03 11.43 -8.77
CA GLY A 105 9.49 11.55 -8.80
C GLY A 105 10.18 10.89 -7.62
N ILE A 106 11.50 11.06 -7.57
CA ILE A 106 12.34 10.50 -6.50
C ILE A 106 12.65 11.60 -5.48
N TYR A 107 12.32 11.32 -4.23
CA TYR A 107 12.53 12.23 -3.11
C TYR A 107 13.60 11.67 -2.18
N PRO A 108 14.63 12.46 -1.82
CA PRO A 108 15.64 12.02 -0.88
C PRO A 108 15.06 11.95 0.54
N ILE A 109 15.48 10.92 1.28
CA ILE A 109 15.14 10.71 2.69
C ILE A 109 16.43 10.93 3.49
N SER A 110 16.64 12.18 3.90
CA SER A 110 17.95 12.64 4.32
C SER A 110 18.13 12.77 5.83
N ASP A 111 17.09 13.00 6.64
CA ASP A 111 17.35 13.37 8.04
C ASP A 111 16.21 13.07 9.01
N ALA A 112 16.48 12.33 10.09
CA ALA A 112 15.53 12.10 11.18
C ALA A 112 15.58 13.16 12.31
N TYR A 113 16.52 14.11 12.26
CA TYR A 113 16.71 15.13 13.30
C TYR A 113 16.48 16.54 12.74
N GLY A 114 15.21 16.95 12.70
CA GLY A 114 14.79 18.33 12.45
C GLY A 114 13.28 18.41 12.27
N ASP A 115 12.67 19.47 12.78
CA ASP A 115 11.26 19.74 12.52
C ASP A 115 11.08 19.90 11.00
N PHE A 116 10.22 19.08 10.41
CA PHE A 116 9.84 19.14 8.98
C PHE A 116 10.91 18.66 7.97
N THR A 117 11.55 17.54 8.27
CA THR A 117 12.51 16.85 7.38
C THR A 117 11.91 15.57 6.78
N SER A 118 12.44 15.12 5.63
CA SER A 118 12.11 13.80 5.09
C SER A 118 12.91 12.72 5.81
N TYR A 119 12.22 11.77 6.47
CA TYR A 119 12.85 10.74 7.29
C TYR A 119 12.15 9.39 7.22
N ALA A 120 12.89 8.34 7.56
CA ALA A 120 12.37 7.02 7.83
C ALA A 120 12.83 6.56 9.21
N ARG A 121 11.90 5.99 9.97
CA ARG A 121 12.10 5.48 11.33
C ARG A 121 11.49 4.11 11.45
N PHE A 122 12.23 3.20 12.06
CA PHE A 122 11.72 1.91 12.49
C PHE A 122 11.96 1.73 13.99
N ILE A 123 10.97 1.29 14.72
CA ILE A 123 11.07 0.98 16.16
C ILE A 123 10.86 -0.51 16.31
N ASP A 124 11.74 -1.16 17.06
CA ASP A 124 11.62 -2.56 17.45
C ASP A 124 11.50 -2.67 18.96
N ASN A 125 10.31 -3.04 19.40
CA ASN A 125 9.91 -3.29 20.80
C ASN A 125 9.77 -4.79 21.10
N SER A 126 10.15 -5.69 20.17
CA SER A 126 9.94 -7.14 20.34
C SER A 126 10.86 -7.79 21.39
N GLY A 127 11.90 -7.08 21.85
CA GLY A 127 12.82 -7.53 22.90
C GLY A 127 12.76 -6.66 24.16
N ASP A 128 13.60 -6.99 25.14
CA ASP A 128 13.65 -6.30 26.45
C ASP A 128 14.03 -4.82 26.36
N ILE A 129 14.78 -4.44 25.32
CA ILE A 129 15.25 -3.08 25.09
C ILE A 129 14.72 -2.62 23.74
N GLN A 130 13.95 -1.53 23.76
CA GLN A 130 13.51 -0.84 22.56
C GLN A 130 14.72 -0.41 21.71
N LYS A 131 14.71 -0.77 20.43
CA LYS A 131 15.66 -0.29 19.44
C LYS A 131 14.98 0.71 18.51
N VAL A 132 15.65 1.83 18.24
CA VAL A 132 15.18 2.84 17.30
C VAL A 132 16.18 2.92 16.16
N TYR A 133 15.71 2.71 14.93
CA TYR A 133 16.51 2.78 13.72
C TYR A 133 16.07 3.99 12.89
N LEU A 134 17.03 4.80 12.46
CA LEU A 134 16.80 6.03 11.68
C LEU A 134 17.65 6.03 10.42
N ASN A 135 17.16 6.67 9.36
CA ASN A 135 18.00 6.97 8.20
C ASN A 135 19.07 8.01 8.58
N ASP A 136 20.21 7.95 7.90
CA ASP A 136 21.34 8.84 8.10
C ASP A 136 21.61 9.64 6.82
N ARG A 137 21.98 10.92 6.97
CA ARG A 137 22.34 11.84 5.88
C ARG A 137 23.44 11.30 4.97
N LEU A 138 24.35 10.48 5.50
CA LEU A 138 25.49 9.94 4.75
C LEU A 138 25.15 8.73 3.86
N ASN A 139 23.99 8.10 4.07
CA ASN A 139 23.60 6.89 3.36
C ASN A 139 22.36 7.17 2.49
N TYR A 140 22.44 6.82 1.20
CA TYR A 140 21.34 7.06 0.27
C TYR A 140 20.10 6.25 0.66
N SER A 141 19.09 6.98 1.13
CA SER A 141 17.71 6.50 1.26
C SER A 141 16.81 7.39 0.41
N SER A 142 15.87 6.78 -0.30
CA SER A 142 14.97 7.51 -1.19
C SER A 142 13.60 6.87 -1.22
N VAL A 143 12.62 7.70 -1.54
CA VAL A 143 11.28 7.25 -1.88
C VAL A 143 10.96 7.69 -3.30
N GLU A 144 10.47 6.75 -4.10
CA GLU A 144 9.93 7.05 -5.42
C GLU A 144 8.41 7.17 -5.31
N ILE A 145 7.86 8.28 -5.75
CA ILE A 145 6.42 8.51 -5.86
C ILE A 145 6.06 8.24 -7.32
N PHE A 146 5.31 7.16 -7.55
CA PHE A 146 4.85 6.75 -8.87
C PHE A 146 3.64 7.58 -9.31
N GLU A 147 2.70 7.80 -8.38
CA GLU A 147 1.43 8.43 -8.65
C GLU A 147 1.01 9.37 -7.52
N ILE A 148 0.36 10.46 -7.91
CA ILE A 148 -0.39 11.33 -7.00
C ILE A 148 -1.86 11.22 -7.41
N LEU A 149 -2.69 10.74 -6.49
CA LEU A 149 -4.09 10.41 -6.73
C LEU A 149 -4.96 11.62 -6.34
N PRO A 150 -5.49 12.40 -7.31
CA PRO A 150 -6.34 13.53 -7.00
C PRO A 150 -7.68 13.08 -6.40
N ILE A 151 -8.27 13.93 -5.58
CA ILE A 151 -9.61 13.74 -5.03
C ILE A 151 -10.45 14.94 -5.46
N GLU A 152 -11.58 14.70 -6.11
CA GLU A 152 -12.47 15.78 -6.51
C GLU A 152 -12.92 16.59 -5.28
N GLY A 153 -12.84 17.92 -5.40
CA GLY A 153 -13.21 18.82 -4.31
C GLY A 153 -12.24 18.88 -3.12
N SER A 154 -11.07 18.23 -3.19
CA SER A 154 -10.05 18.30 -2.13
C SER A 154 -8.68 18.73 -2.65
N LEU A 155 -7.98 19.54 -1.85
CA LEU A 155 -6.55 19.83 -2.06
C LEU A 155 -5.65 18.68 -1.60
N GLN A 156 -6.17 17.79 -0.75
CA GLN A 156 -5.44 16.62 -0.28
C GLN A 156 -5.45 15.56 -1.37
N LYS A 157 -4.29 14.97 -1.63
CA LYS A 157 -4.13 13.94 -2.67
C LYS A 157 -3.69 12.63 -2.00
N GLY A 158 -4.07 11.51 -2.59
CA GLY A 158 -3.48 10.22 -2.26
C GLY A 158 -2.11 10.05 -2.93
N ILE A 159 -1.36 9.03 -2.52
CA ILE A 159 -0.05 8.72 -3.10
C ILE A 159 0.17 7.22 -3.27
N HIS A 160 0.91 6.87 -4.32
CA HIS A 160 1.49 5.54 -4.51
C HIS A 160 2.99 5.70 -4.66
N GLY A 161 3.75 4.92 -3.89
CA GLY A 161 5.20 5.01 -3.93
C GLY A 161 5.89 3.82 -3.29
N LYS A 162 7.22 3.87 -3.38
CA LYS A 162 8.11 2.83 -2.88
C LYS A 162 9.32 3.43 -2.18
N PHE A 163 9.54 3.04 -0.94
CA PHE A 163 10.73 3.40 -0.18
C PHE A 163 11.77 2.28 -0.17
N SER A 164 13.04 2.64 -0.19
CA SER A 164 14.15 1.73 0.09
C SER A 164 15.30 2.51 0.74
N GLY A 165 15.96 1.89 1.72
CA GLY A 165 17.00 2.54 2.48
C GLY A 165 17.59 1.66 3.58
N ILE A 166 18.67 2.16 4.19
CA ILE A 166 19.32 1.53 5.34
C ILE A 166 19.05 2.42 6.56
N LEU A 167 18.55 1.82 7.64
CA LEU A 167 18.31 2.50 8.90
C LEU A 167 19.29 1.98 9.95
N PHE A 168 19.88 2.88 10.73
CA PHE A 168 20.90 2.57 11.73
C PHE A 168 20.33 2.74 13.13
N ASN A 169 20.68 1.81 14.03
CA ASN A 169 20.27 1.88 15.42
C ASN A 169 20.92 3.11 16.10
N THR A 170 20.12 3.92 16.77
CA THR A 170 20.55 5.15 17.44
C THR A 170 21.51 4.90 18.60
N ALA A 171 21.45 3.73 19.25
CA ALA A 171 22.34 3.35 20.34
C ALA A 171 23.64 2.68 19.85
N ASN A 172 23.63 2.05 18.66
CA ASN A 172 24.79 1.37 18.10
C ASN A 172 24.77 1.41 16.56
N ARG A 173 25.59 2.26 15.95
CA ARG A 173 25.61 2.46 14.49
C ARG A 173 26.05 1.23 13.68
N ASN A 174 26.71 0.25 14.31
CA ASN A 174 27.04 -1.02 13.63
C ASN A 174 25.83 -1.97 13.53
N ASP A 175 24.77 -1.71 14.30
CA ASP A 175 23.48 -2.39 14.19
C ASP A 175 22.62 -1.60 13.18
N SER A 176 22.24 -2.26 12.08
CA SER A 176 21.48 -1.64 11.00
C SER A 176 20.47 -2.62 10.42
N ILE A 177 19.41 -2.06 9.85
CA ILE A 177 18.41 -2.80 9.10
C ILE A 177 18.31 -2.24 7.69
N VAL A 178 18.01 -3.13 6.75
CA VAL A 178 17.80 -2.77 5.35
C VAL A 178 16.31 -2.88 5.05
N ILE A 179 15.70 -1.76 4.69
CA ILE A 179 14.33 -1.70 4.20
C ILE A 179 14.36 -1.80 2.68
N LYS A 180 13.73 -2.84 2.13
CA LYS A 180 13.54 -3.01 0.67
C LYS A 180 12.06 -3.19 0.39
N ASP A 181 11.69 -2.88 -0.85
CA ASP A 181 10.34 -3.14 -1.35
C ASP A 181 9.23 -2.61 -0.43
N CYS A 182 9.45 -1.44 0.22
CA CYS A 182 8.44 -0.78 1.03
C CYS A 182 7.43 -0.09 0.11
N ASP A 183 6.51 -0.86 -0.42
CA ASP A 183 5.47 -0.46 -1.36
C ASP A 183 4.24 0.02 -0.58
N PHE A 184 3.72 1.18 -0.96
CA PHE A 184 2.54 1.76 -0.32
C PHE A 184 1.61 2.41 -1.34
N TYR A 185 0.31 2.15 -1.19
CA TYR A 185 -0.74 2.73 -2.02
C TYR A 185 -1.82 3.31 -1.11
N PHE A 186 -2.07 4.60 -1.25
CA PHE A 186 -2.98 5.37 -0.41
C PHE A 186 -3.93 6.20 -1.25
N GLU A 187 -5.11 5.66 -1.54
CA GLU A 187 -6.25 6.37 -2.04
C GLU A 187 -7.16 6.79 -0.87
N ARG A 188 -7.38 8.09 -0.71
CA ARG A 188 -8.26 8.58 0.35
C ARG A 188 -9.71 8.45 -0.11
N VAL A 189 -10.49 7.67 0.63
CA VAL A 189 -11.87 7.33 0.27
C VAL A 189 -12.90 8.27 0.95
N ASN A 190 -12.52 8.97 2.04
CA ASN A 190 -13.37 9.95 2.74
C ASN A 190 -12.57 11.00 3.56
N TRP A 191 -13.29 11.96 4.17
CA TRP A 191 -12.77 13.25 4.66
C TRP A 191 -11.95 13.21 5.96
N SER A 192 -11.88 12.11 6.72
CA SER A 192 -11.29 12.15 8.07
C SER A 192 -10.01 11.33 8.26
N ASP A 193 -9.80 10.20 7.59
CA ASP A 193 -8.61 9.36 7.80
C ASP A 193 -8.35 8.45 6.58
N PHE A 194 -7.11 7.97 6.41
CA PHE A 194 -6.80 6.87 5.49
C PHE A 194 -7.20 5.50 6.09
N ASN A 195 -8.27 5.46 6.88
CA ASN A 195 -8.86 4.23 7.38
C ASN A 195 -9.57 3.54 6.21
N GLN A 196 -9.34 2.23 6.06
CA GLN A 196 -9.91 1.34 5.03
C GLN A 196 -11.44 1.15 5.12
N TYR A 197 -12.21 2.19 5.45
CA TYR A 197 -13.67 2.13 5.41
C TYR A 197 -14.25 3.33 4.67
N SER A 198 -14.81 3.08 3.48
CA SER A 198 -16.05 3.74 3.08
C SER A 198 -17.21 2.96 3.71
N GLN A 199 -17.83 3.48 4.76
CA GLN A 199 -19.19 3.06 5.05
C GLN A 199 -20.09 3.75 4.03
N ASN A 200 -20.72 2.96 3.17
CA ASN A 200 -21.94 3.35 2.48
C ASN A 200 -23.08 3.41 3.49
#